data_AF-A0A133YT81-F1
#
_entry.id   AF-A0A133YT81-F1
#
_cell.length_a   1.000
_cell.length_b   1.000
_cell.length_c   1.000
_cell.angle_alpha   90.00
_cell.angle_beta   90.00
_cell.angle_gamma   90.00
#
_symmetry.space_group_name_H-M   'P 1'
#
loop_
_entity.id
_entity.type
_entity.pdbx_description
1 polymer ?
#
loop_
_entity_poly.entity_id
_entity_poly.type
_entity_poly.pdbx_seq_one_letter_code
_entity_poly.pdbx_strand_id
1 'polypeptide(L)'
;LRVNFLSSSTDEQWDEKSIQKLSQALTISREKEPVGYLYPALLRQRSDLKSKTVKIYRDGNIFTSTTSYAYNTKFQLVSQELCAPTDVDVISYQYPQDLEIDPTYRRLTEENCISTPVLVTHTRNGKIYSEAYHYSMFSEVPRMSSILTNTGENGKEETRLTVRKYDSHGNMLEVINEKNIPVVYLWGYNYQYPIAVIKNATWDEVVTAYGINAETLGSGTESINLDQSKLPKALITTYSYIPGAGICKVTEPNGLTTHYTYDSMGRLTAILDSEGHLVESYQYNNK
;
A
#
# COMPACT_ATOMS: atom_id res chain seq x y z
N LEU A 1 29.64 24.67 22.18
CA LEU A 1 29.37 23.30 22.68
C LEU A 1 28.06 22.81 22.08
N ARG A 2 28.10 22.27 20.86
CA ARG A 2 27.02 21.44 20.32
C ARG A 2 27.70 20.20 19.75
N VAL A 3 27.36 19.08 20.35
CA VAL A 3 27.95 17.77 20.13
C VAL A 3 27.46 17.25 18.79
N ASN A 4 28.40 16.92 17.92
CA ASN A 4 28.17 16.14 16.71
C ASN A 4 27.86 14.69 17.12
N PHE A 5 26.80 14.11 16.56
CA PHE A 5 26.73 12.68 16.34
C PHE A 5 26.58 12.45 14.83
N LEU A 6 27.60 11.78 14.27
CA LEU A 6 27.69 11.33 12.89
C LEU A 6 27.08 9.92 12.76
N SER A 7 26.31 9.76 11.68
CA SER A 7 26.18 8.59 10.79
C SER A 7 25.80 7.21 11.35
N SER A 8 24.74 6.61 10.81
CA SER A 8 24.85 5.54 9.79
C SER A 8 23.47 5.08 9.25
N SER A 9 23.50 4.59 8.01
CA SER A 9 22.46 3.88 7.23
C SER A 9 21.14 4.58 6.89
N THR A 10 21.20 5.46 5.89
CA THR A 10 20.10 5.70 4.94
C THR A 10 20.01 4.55 3.94
N ASP A 11 19.22 3.51 4.20
CA ASP A 11 18.77 2.58 3.14
C ASP A 11 17.53 1.73 3.46
N GLU A 12 16.85 1.97 4.59
CA GLU A 12 15.83 1.04 5.11
C GLU A 12 14.45 1.69 5.32
N GLN A 13 14.05 2.58 4.41
CA GLN A 13 12.77 3.29 4.51
C GLN A 13 11.62 2.64 3.71
N TRP A 14 11.86 1.47 3.12
CA TRP A 14 10.98 0.84 2.14
C TRP A 14 10.13 -0.33 2.65
N ASP A 15 10.24 -0.80 3.90
CA ASP A 15 9.43 -1.95 4.36
C ASP A 15 8.10 -1.58 5.02
N GLU A 16 8.10 -0.76 6.07
CA GLU A 16 6.84 -0.42 6.75
C GLU A 16 5.91 0.44 5.90
N LYS A 17 6.44 1.42 5.16
CA LYS A 17 5.63 2.29 4.30
C LYS A 17 5.11 1.56 3.08
N SER A 18 5.79 0.52 2.58
CA SER A 18 5.30 -0.27 1.45
C SER A 18 4.25 -1.27 1.89
N ILE A 19 4.39 -1.89 3.06
CA ILE A 19 3.36 -2.74 3.66
C ILE A 19 2.14 -1.91 4.09
N GLN A 20 2.34 -0.71 4.65
CA GLN A 20 1.24 0.23 4.91
C GLN A 20 0.64 0.80 3.63
N LYS A 21 1.41 1.04 2.56
CA LYS A 21 0.86 1.47 1.25
C LYS A 21 0.15 0.35 0.53
N LEU A 22 0.58 -0.90 0.67
CA LEU A 22 -0.08 -2.08 0.10
C LEU A 22 -1.34 -2.43 0.91
N SER A 23 -1.29 -2.34 2.25
CA SER A 23 -2.48 -2.47 3.09
C SER A 23 -3.43 -1.28 2.93
N GLN A 24 -2.93 -0.06 2.70
CA GLN A 24 -3.74 1.09 2.30
C GLN A 24 -4.28 0.90 0.88
N ALA A 25 -3.54 0.39 -0.09
CA ALA A 25 -4.07 0.09 -1.42
C ALA A 25 -5.21 -0.96 -1.37
N LEU A 26 -5.16 -1.85 -0.37
CA LEU A 26 -6.23 -2.80 -0.03
C LEU A 26 -7.31 -2.24 0.94
N THR A 27 -7.08 -1.08 1.58
CA THR A 27 -7.92 -0.50 2.66
C THR A 27 -8.27 0.98 2.46
N ILE A 28 -8.03 1.60 1.30
CA ILE A 28 -8.47 2.97 0.98
C ILE A 28 -9.95 2.90 0.54
N SER A 29 -10.76 2.53 1.52
CA SER A 29 -12.15 2.95 1.69
C SER A 29 -12.26 3.56 3.09
N ARG A 30 -11.36 4.49 3.41
CA ARG A 30 -11.50 5.38 4.57
C ARG A 30 -11.28 6.81 4.13
N GLU A 31 -12.25 7.31 3.38
CA GLU A 31 -12.54 8.74 3.32
C GLU A 31 -12.72 9.24 4.76
N LYS A 32 -11.83 10.11 5.23
CA LYS A 32 -12.12 11.03 6.33
C LYS A 32 -12.79 12.28 5.75
N GLU A 33 -13.95 12.08 5.13
CA GLU A 33 -14.92 13.14 4.89
C GLU A 33 -16.11 12.85 5.82
N PRO A 34 -16.71 13.87 6.47
CA PRO A 34 -17.77 13.65 7.46
C PRO A 34 -19.04 13.15 6.77
N VAL A 35 -19.29 11.84 6.83
CA VAL A 35 -20.57 11.24 6.45
C VAL A 35 -21.54 11.39 7.63
N GLY A 36 -22.45 12.34 7.53
CA GLY A 36 -23.54 12.52 8.48
C GLY A 36 -24.43 11.27 8.54
N TYR A 37 -24.62 10.74 9.75
CA TYR A 37 -25.52 9.62 10.05
C TYR A 37 -26.98 10.04 9.92
N LEU A 38 -27.72 9.50 8.95
CA LEU A 38 -29.19 9.36 9.01
C LEU A 38 -29.63 8.17 8.14
N TYR A 39 -30.38 7.23 8.72
CA TYR A 39 -31.28 6.28 8.03
C TYR A 39 -32.55 6.15 8.87
N PRO A 40 -33.75 5.83 8.33
CA PRO A 40 -34.01 5.19 7.02
C PRO A 40 -35.12 5.84 6.15
N ALA A 41 -35.14 5.44 4.88
CA ALA A 41 -35.97 5.93 3.75
C ALA A 41 -35.59 7.35 3.29
N LEU A 42 -35.47 7.54 1.97
CA LEU A 42 -35.15 8.76 1.19
C LEU A 42 -33.89 8.55 0.34
N LEU A 43 -34.00 8.90 -0.95
CA LEU A 43 -32.93 8.95 -1.94
C LEU A 43 -31.66 9.49 -1.28
N ARG A 44 -30.55 8.75 -1.30
CA ARG A 44 -29.24 9.33 -0.98
C ARG A 44 -29.02 10.43 -1.99
N GLN A 45 -29.32 11.67 -1.63
CA GLN A 45 -28.85 12.82 -2.39
C GLN A 45 -27.35 12.82 -2.22
N ARG A 46 -26.67 12.18 -3.17
CA ARG A 46 -25.23 12.20 -3.28
C ARG A 46 -24.85 13.59 -3.77
N SER A 47 -24.01 14.25 -3.00
CA SER A 47 -23.46 15.57 -3.33
C SER A 47 -21.98 15.40 -3.59
N ASP A 48 -21.59 15.37 -4.85
CA ASP A 48 -20.17 15.33 -5.22
C ASP A 48 -19.58 16.75 -5.16
N LEU A 49 -18.36 16.88 -4.64
CA LEU A 49 -17.70 18.17 -4.47
C LEU A 49 -17.39 18.76 -5.85
N LYS A 50 -18.05 19.85 -6.25
CA LYS A 50 -17.80 20.47 -7.56
C LYS A 50 -16.50 21.27 -7.61
N SER A 51 -16.20 22.02 -6.55
CA SER A 51 -15.01 22.88 -6.49
C SER A 51 -14.62 23.24 -5.05
N LYS A 52 -13.33 23.51 -4.83
CA LYS A 52 -12.76 24.02 -3.58
C LYS A 52 -11.91 25.26 -3.88
N THR A 53 -12.17 26.36 -3.18
CA THR A 53 -11.36 27.59 -3.28
C THR A 53 -10.57 27.82 -2.00
N VAL A 54 -9.27 28.05 -2.13
CA VAL A 54 -8.37 28.38 -1.03
C VAL A 54 -7.81 29.79 -1.25
N LYS A 55 -7.86 30.64 -0.22
CA LYS A 55 -7.29 31.98 -0.22
C LYS A 55 -6.21 32.09 0.86
N ILE A 56 -5.01 32.48 0.47
CA ILE A 56 -3.87 32.70 1.37
C ILE A 56 -3.63 34.21 1.45
N TYR A 57 -3.60 34.73 2.68
CA TYR A 57 -3.33 36.13 2.98
C TYR A 57 -1.90 36.26 3.48
N ARG A 58 -1.03 36.96 2.75
CA ARG A 58 0.38 37.18 3.12
C ARG A 58 0.83 38.57 2.68
N ASP A 59 1.43 39.32 3.60
CA ASP A 59 1.99 40.66 3.36
C ASP A 59 1.00 41.62 2.67
N GLY A 60 -0.28 41.58 3.06
CA GLY A 60 -1.35 42.40 2.47
C GLY A 60 -1.87 41.92 1.10
N ASN A 61 -1.27 40.87 0.52
CA ASN A 61 -1.70 40.26 -0.73
C ASN A 61 -2.62 39.06 -0.50
N ILE A 62 -3.49 38.78 -1.49
CA ILE A 62 -4.39 37.64 -1.50
C ILE A 62 -4.03 36.73 -2.68
N PHE A 63 -3.66 35.49 -2.38
CA PHE A 63 -3.43 34.46 -3.39
C PHE A 63 -4.62 33.50 -3.39
N THR A 64 -5.30 33.37 -4.52
CA THR A 64 -6.47 32.49 -4.66
C THR A 64 -6.13 31.32 -5.55
N SER A 65 -6.39 30.11 -5.08
CA SER A 65 -6.35 28.90 -5.90
C SER A 65 -7.70 28.20 -5.88
N THR A 66 -8.14 27.66 -7.01
CA THR A 66 -9.39 26.92 -7.13
C THR A 66 -9.12 25.54 -7.70
N THR A 67 -9.62 24.50 -7.02
CA THR A 67 -9.64 23.13 -7.52
C THR A 67 -11.05 22.82 -8.01
N SER A 68 -11.20 22.41 -9.26
CA SER A 68 -12.46 21.90 -9.82
C SER A 68 -12.39 20.38 -9.94
N TYR A 69 -13.53 19.70 -9.77
CA TYR A 69 -13.62 18.25 -9.81
C TYR A 69 -14.67 17.80 -10.84
N ALA A 70 -14.37 16.77 -11.60
CA ALA A 70 -15.31 16.15 -12.54
C ALA A 70 -15.49 14.66 -12.22
N TYR A 71 -16.71 14.16 -12.45
CA TYR A 71 -17.09 12.79 -12.15
C TYR A 71 -17.77 12.14 -13.36
N ASN A 72 -17.62 10.82 -13.51
CA ASN A 72 -18.35 10.06 -14.53
C ASN A 72 -19.76 9.66 -14.04
N THR A 73 -20.51 8.94 -14.89
CA THR A 73 -21.87 8.46 -14.58
C THR A 73 -21.93 7.40 -13.49
N LYS A 74 -20.79 6.77 -13.16
CA LYS A 74 -20.61 5.86 -12.01
C LYS A 74 -20.13 6.61 -10.76
N PHE A 75 -20.11 7.94 -10.81
CA PHE A 75 -19.71 8.85 -9.74
C PHE A 75 -18.27 8.66 -9.27
N GLN A 76 -17.38 8.25 -10.18
CA GLN A 76 -15.96 8.16 -9.93
C GLN A 76 -15.30 9.46 -10.38
N LEU A 77 -14.31 9.93 -9.62
CA LEU A 77 -13.59 11.16 -9.92
C LEU A 77 -12.73 10.96 -11.17
N VAL A 78 -13.02 11.67 -12.26
CA VAL A 78 -12.28 11.54 -13.53
C VAL A 78 -11.24 12.64 -13.72
N SER A 79 -11.42 13.81 -13.11
CA SER A 79 -10.38 14.84 -13.10
C SER A 79 -10.44 15.78 -11.90
N GLN A 80 -9.27 16.32 -11.56
CA GLN A 80 -9.07 17.47 -10.69
C GLN A 80 -8.27 18.51 -11.45
N GLU A 81 -8.69 19.76 -11.44
CA GLU A 81 -7.97 20.87 -12.06
C GLU A 81 -7.74 21.96 -11.02
N LEU A 82 -6.50 22.13 -10.60
CA LEU A 82 -6.05 23.20 -9.72
C LEU A 82 -5.56 24.37 -10.58
N CYS A 83 -6.30 25.47 -10.56
CA CYS A 83 -5.88 26.75 -11.09
C CYS A 83 -5.34 27.61 -9.95
N ALA A 84 -4.03 27.83 -9.92
CA ALA A 84 -3.35 28.79 -9.07
C ALA A 84 -2.90 30.00 -9.90
N PRO A 85 -2.49 31.13 -9.28
CA PRO A 85 -2.12 32.33 -10.04
C PRO A 85 -0.97 32.15 -11.03
N THR A 86 -0.10 31.16 -10.80
CA THR A 86 1.13 30.94 -11.58
C THR A 86 1.23 29.54 -12.17
N ASP A 87 0.30 28.64 -11.87
CA ASP A 87 0.41 27.23 -12.23
C ASP A 87 -0.99 26.63 -12.43
N VAL A 88 -1.07 25.70 -13.38
CA VAL A 88 -2.27 24.88 -13.60
C VAL A 88 -1.84 23.43 -13.50
N ASP A 89 -2.36 22.75 -12.49
CA ASP A 89 -2.13 21.33 -12.27
C ASP A 89 -3.41 20.56 -12.59
N VAL A 90 -3.31 19.58 -13.49
CA VAL A 90 -4.42 18.70 -13.83
C VAL A 90 -4.08 17.28 -13.38
N ILE A 91 -4.97 16.65 -12.65
CA ILE A 91 -4.92 15.22 -12.35
C ILE A 91 -6.08 14.56 -13.08
N SER A 92 -5.83 13.54 -13.89
CA SER A 92 -6.87 12.73 -14.52
C SER A 92 -6.79 11.27 -14.08
N TYR A 93 -7.94 10.62 -14.08
CA TYR A 93 -8.11 9.24 -13.65
C TYR A 93 -8.78 8.45 -14.77
N GLN A 94 -8.23 7.28 -15.07
CA GLN A 94 -8.91 6.26 -15.88
C GLN A 94 -9.19 5.05 -15.01
N TYR A 95 -10.31 4.40 -15.27
CA TYR A 95 -10.84 3.27 -14.53
C TYR A 95 -10.98 2.04 -15.46
N PRO A 96 -11.20 0.84 -14.92
CA PRO A 96 -11.27 -0.37 -15.74
C PRO A 96 -12.28 -0.29 -16.89
N GLN A 97 -13.44 0.35 -16.68
CA GLN A 97 -14.45 0.48 -17.73
C GLN A 97 -14.02 1.34 -18.92
N ASP A 98 -12.98 2.18 -18.74
CA ASP A 98 -12.46 3.02 -19.82
C ASP A 98 -11.56 2.20 -20.78
N LEU A 99 -11.21 0.96 -20.39
CA LEU A 99 -10.29 0.07 -21.10
C LEU A 99 -10.92 -1.30 -21.46
N GLU A 100 -12.25 -1.42 -21.56
CA GLU A 100 -12.97 -2.70 -21.79
C GLU A 100 -12.70 -3.39 -23.16
N ILE A 101 -11.95 -2.73 -24.04
CA ILE A 101 -11.42 -3.37 -25.24
C ILE A 101 -10.51 -4.54 -24.84
N ASP A 102 -9.73 -4.38 -23.76
CA ASP A 102 -8.95 -5.47 -23.18
C ASP A 102 -9.87 -6.36 -22.30
N PRO A 103 -9.88 -7.68 -22.53
CA PRO A 103 -10.77 -8.60 -21.84
C PRO A 103 -10.53 -8.66 -20.33
N THR A 104 -9.31 -8.36 -19.86
CA THR A 104 -8.98 -8.32 -18.42
C THR A 104 -9.71 -7.20 -17.72
N TYR A 105 -9.73 -6.01 -18.32
CA TYR A 105 -10.40 -4.83 -17.74
C TYR A 105 -11.92 -4.89 -17.90
N ARG A 106 -12.39 -5.54 -18.97
CA ARG A 106 -13.81 -5.91 -19.09
C ARG A 106 -14.22 -6.82 -17.93
N ARG A 107 -13.44 -7.86 -17.63
CA ARG A 107 -13.71 -8.77 -16.52
C ARG A 107 -13.74 -8.05 -15.17
N LEU A 108 -12.79 -7.15 -14.91
CA LEU A 108 -12.81 -6.29 -13.72
C LEU A 108 -14.13 -5.50 -13.63
N THR A 109 -14.62 -4.99 -14.76
CA THR A 109 -15.87 -4.22 -14.79
C THR A 109 -17.09 -5.10 -14.54
N GLU A 110 -17.15 -6.30 -15.15
CA GLU A 110 -18.20 -7.29 -14.93
C GLU A 110 -18.28 -7.76 -13.47
N GLU A 111 -17.13 -7.86 -12.79
CA GLU A 111 -17.01 -8.24 -11.38
C GLU A 111 -17.19 -7.06 -10.42
N ASN A 112 -17.52 -5.86 -10.91
CA ASN A 112 -17.66 -4.61 -10.16
C ASN A 112 -16.37 -4.17 -9.42
N CYS A 113 -15.20 -4.63 -9.87
CA CYS A 113 -13.88 -4.22 -9.39
C CYS A 113 -13.45 -2.90 -10.04
N ILE A 114 -14.29 -1.87 -9.93
CA ILE A 114 -14.15 -0.62 -10.70
C ILE A 114 -13.74 0.59 -9.85
N SER A 115 -13.77 0.51 -8.52
CA SER A 115 -13.57 1.67 -7.63
C SER A 115 -12.18 2.31 -7.72
N THR A 116 -11.18 1.54 -8.13
CA THR A 116 -9.78 1.96 -8.15
C THR A 116 -9.37 2.35 -9.57
N PRO A 117 -8.74 3.53 -9.77
CA PRO A 117 -8.23 3.90 -11.08
C PRO A 117 -7.09 2.98 -11.51
N VAL A 118 -7.01 2.71 -12.81
CA VAL A 118 -5.95 1.92 -13.45
C VAL A 118 -4.85 2.80 -14.04
N LEU A 119 -5.12 4.09 -14.22
CA LEU A 119 -4.13 5.10 -14.58
C LEU A 119 -4.46 6.42 -13.88
N VAL A 120 -3.45 7.00 -13.24
CA VAL A 120 -3.48 8.37 -12.71
C VAL A 120 -2.44 9.18 -13.47
N THR A 121 -2.84 10.32 -14.03
CA THR A 121 -1.94 11.20 -14.78
C THR A 121 -1.95 12.59 -14.17
N HIS A 122 -0.76 13.13 -13.87
CA HIS A 122 -0.56 14.48 -13.38
C HIS A 122 0.10 15.30 -14.49
N THR A 123 -0.52 16.40 -14.89
CA THR A 123 0.06 17.37 -15.81
C THR A 123 0.33 18.65 -15.06
N ARG A 124 1.61 19.06 -15.01
CA ARG A 124 2.07 20.27 -14.33
C ARG A 124 3.09 20.98 -15.18
N ASN A 125 2.85 22.24 -15.52
CA ASN A 125 3.75 23.05 -16.37
C ASN A 125 4.16 22.34 -17.68
N GLY A 126 3.25 21.62 -18.32
CA GLY A 126 3.50 20.86 -19.56
C GLY A 126 4.27 19.55 -19.38
N LYS A 127 4.70 19.21 -18.16
CA LYS A 127 5.32 17.92 -17.82
C LYS A 127 4.25 16.96 -17.33
N ILE A 128 4.28 15.73 -17.84
CA ILE A 128 3.33 14.68 -17.50
C ILE A 128 4.02 13.64 -16.62
N TYR A 129 3.37 13.29 -15.53
CA TYR A 129 3.73 12.20 -14.64
C TYR A 129 2.57 11.22 -14.61
N SER A 130 2.84 9.94 -14.50
CA SER A 130 1.76 8.95 -14.40
C SER A 130 2.11 7.81 -13.47
N GLU A 131 1.07 7.18 -12.93
CA GLU A 131 1.12 5.90 -12.24
C GLU A 131 0.05 4.99 -12.85
N ALA A 132 0.48 3.84 -13.36
CA ALA A 132 -0.37 2.87 -14.04
C ALA A 132 -0.38 1.55 -13.27
N TYR A 133 -1.57 1.00 -13.07
CA TYR A 133 -1.82 -0.27 -12.40
C TYR A 133 -2.34 -1.27 -13.42
N HIS A 134 -1.46 -2.15 -13.89
CA HIS A 134 -1.81 -3.16 -14.87
C HIS A 134 -2.39 -4.39 -14.20
N TYR A 135 -3.32 -5.04 -14.91
CA TYR A 135 -3.95 -6.27 -14.48
C TYR A 135 -3.72 -7.37 -15.50
N SER A 136 -3.71 -8.61 -15.03
CA SER A 136 -3.65 -9.81 -15.87
C SER A 136 -4.43 -10.94 -15.21
N MET A 137 -4.76 -11.98 -15.98
CA MET A 137 -5.45 -13.15 -15.43
C MET A 137 -4.48 -14.03 -14.64
N PHE A 138 -4.81 -14.28 -13.37
CA PHE A 138 -4.15 -15.26 -12.51
C PHE A 138 -5.19 -16.30 -12.13
N SER A 139 -5.06 -17.51 -12.66
CA SER A 139 -6.06 -18.58 -12.49
C SER A 139 -7.47 -18.12 -12.87
N GLU A 140 -7.59 -17.47 -14.04
CA GLU A 140 -8.84 -16.89 -14.59
C GLU A 140 -9.44 -15.71 -13.79
N VAL A 141 -8.77 -15.25 -12.74
CA VAL A 141 -9.21 -14.07 -11.96
C VAL A 141 -8.32 -12.88 -12.32
N PRO A 142 -8.87 -11.72 -12.72
CA PRO A 142 -8.05 -10.54 -12.99
C PRO A 142 -7.44 -10.01 -11.70
N ARG A 143 -6.10 -9.92 -11.65
CA ARG A 143 -5.35 -9.36 -10.50
C ARG A 143 -4.26 -8.42 -10.99
N MET A 144 -3.83 -7.52 -10.10
CA MET A 144 -2.75 -6.57 -10.42
C MET A 144 -1.49 -7.34 -10.80
N SER A 145 -0.91 -7.04 -11.96
CA SER A 145 0.29 -7.71 -12.47
C SER A 145 1.51 -6.81 -12.43
N SER A 146 1.35 -5.49 -12.55
CA SER A 146 2.47 -4.55 -12.40
C SER A 146 2.03 -3.14 -12.06
N ILE A 147 2.98 -2.38 -11.50
CA ILE A 147 2.87 -0.94 -11.28
C ILE A 147 3.97 -0.27 -12.10
N LEU A 148 3.58 0.66 -12.97
CA LEU A 148 4.49 1.45 -13.80
C LEU A 148 4.35 2.92 -13.43
N THR A 149 5.44 3.67 -13.52
CA THR A 149 5.42 5.12 -13.31
C THR A 149 6.16 5.87 -14.40
N ASN A 150 5.70 7.06 -14.73
CA ASN A 150 6.43 8.03 -15.55
C ASN A 150 6.78 9.23 -14.69
N THR A 151 8.06 9.58 -14.59
CA THR A 151 8.55 10.73 -13.80
C THR A 151 8.55 12.04 -14.58
N GLY A 152 8.08 11.99 -15.84
CA GLY A 152 8.06 13.09 -16.79
C GLY A 152 9.43 13.56 -17.27
N GLU A 153 10.54 13.02 -16.75
CA GLU A 153 11.89 13.44 -17.14
C GLU A 153 12.25 12.99 -18.55
N ASN A 154 11.95 11.72 -18.86
CA ASN A 154 12.26 11.11 -20.16
C ASN A 154 10.99 10.66 -20.91
N GLY A 155 9.81 10.89 -20.34
CA GLY A 155 8.53 10.43 -20.88
C GLY A 155 8.38 8.91 -20.95
N LYS A 156 9.31 8.15 -20.37
CA LYS A 156 9.28 6.68 -20.34
C LYS A 156 8.57 6.18 -19.09
N GLU A 157 7.83 5.09 -19.26
CA GLU A 157 7.32 4.32 -18.14
C GLU A 157 8.40 3.38 -17.60
N GLU A 158 8.51 3.35 -16.28
CA GLU A 158 9.43 2.53 -15.52
C GLU A 158 8.63 1.60 -14.63
N THR A 159 8.90 0.29 -14.73
CA THR A 159 8.28 -0.72 -13.86
C THR A 159 8.77 -0.57 -12.43
N ARG A 160 7.85 -0.30 -11.50
CA ARG A 160 8.10 -0.24 -10.06
C ARG A 160 7.92 -1.58 -9.37
N LEU A 161 6.98 -2.38 -9.87
CA LEU A 161 6.62 -3.67 -9.29
C LEU A 161 6.09 -4.59 -10.40
N THR A 162 6.43 -5.87 -10.32
CA THR A 162 5.76 -6.94 -11.08
C THR A 162 5.35 -8.05 -10.13
N VAL A 163 4.07 -8.41 -10.10
CA VAL A 163 3.58 -9.54 -9.32
C VAL A 163 3.67 -10.81 -10.17
N ARG A 164 4.28 -11.86 -9.63
CA ARG A 164 4.48 -13.15 -10.31
C ARG A 164 3.49 -14.20 -9.87
N LYS A 165 3.13 -14.22 -8.59
CA LYS A 165 2.27 -15.26 -8.01
C LYS A 165 1.32 -14.67 -6.98
N TYR A 166 0.15 -15.27 -6.90
CA TYR A 166 -0.87 -15.05 -5.89
C TYR A 166 -1.25 -16.38 -5.24
N ASP A 167 -1.74 -16.33 -4.01
CA ASP A 167 -2.47 -17.44 -3.41
C ASP A 167 -3.93 -17.47 -3.89
N SER A 168 -4.68 -18.46 -3.43
CA SER A 168 -6.11 -18.59 -3.72
C SER A 168 -6.98 -17.43 -3.18
N HIS A 169 -6.49 -16.70 -2.17
CA HIS A 169 -7.20 -15.60 -1.50
C HIS A 169 -6.89 -14.24 -2.11
N GLY A 170 -5.94 -14.18 -3.05
CA GLY A 170 -5.55 -12.94 -3.72
C GLY A 170 -4.44 -12.18 -3.04
N ASN A 171 -3.73 -12.81 -2.09
CA ASN A 171 -2.52 -12.23 -1.56
C ASN A 171 -1.34 -12.51 -2.49
N MET A 172 -0.47 -11.51 -2.64
CA MET A 172 0.75 -11.64 -3.44
C MET A 172 1.71 -12.59 -2.74
N LEU A 173 2.21 -13.60 -3.45
CA LEU A 173 3.21 -14.53 -2.95
C LEU A 173 4.62 -14.16 -3.41
N GLU A 174 4.75 -13.63 -4.62
CA GLU A 174 6.05 -13.26 -5.20
C GLU A 174 5.91 -11.99 -6.03
N VAL A 175 6.79 -11.03 -5.77
CA VAL A 175 6.91 -9.80 -6.54
C VAL A 175 8.35 -9.55 -6.93
N ILE A 176 8.55 -8.86 -8.05
CA ILE A 176 9.83 -8.34 -8.48
C ILE A 176 9.78 -6.82 -8.32
N ASN A 177 10.70 -6.25 -7.55
CA ASN A 177 10.78 -4.80 -7.38
C ASN A 177 11.49 -4.11 -8.56
N GLU A 178 11.55 -2.78 -8.52
CA GLU A 178 12.22 -1.95 -9.55
C GLU A 178 13.70 -2.29 -9.77
N LYS A 179 14.38 -2.88 -8.79
CA LYS A 179 15.79 -3.31 -8.88
C LYS A 179 15.93 -4.74 -9.41
N ASN A 180 14.85 -5.32 -9.92
CA ASN A 180 14.77 -6.71 -10.36
C ASN A 180 15.11 -7.73 -9.25
N ILE A 181 14.86 -7.36 -7.99
CA ILE A 181 15.06 -8.22 -6.83
C ILE A 181 13.73 -8.92 -6.51
N PRO A 182 13.70 -10.27 -6.46
CA PRO A 182 12.51 -11.00 -6.05
C PRO A 182 12.27 -10.85 -4.55
N VAL A 183 10.99 -10.69 -4.19
CA VAL A 183 10.52 -10.59 -2.81
C VAL A 183 9.33 -11.54 -2.66
N VAL A 184 9.45 -12.46 -1.73
CA VAL A 184 8.42 -13.44 -1.39
C VAL A 184 7.70 -13.02 -0.12
N TYR A 185 6.38 -13.18 -0.11
CA TYR A 185 5.53 -13.00 1.06
C TYR A 185 4.93 -14.33 1.45
N LEU A 186 5.09 -14.71 2.71
CA LEU A 186 4.37 -15.82 3.30
C LEU A 186 3.22 -15.26 4.14
N TRP A 187 2.03 -15.81 3.94
CA TRP A 187 0.82 -15.37 4.63
C TRP A 187 0.38 -16.42 5.65
N GLY A 188 -0.26 -15.95 6.71
CA GLY A 188 -0.84 -16.78 7.77
C GLY A 188 -2.02 -16.06 8.41
N TYR A 189 -2.46 -16.55 9.57
CA TYR A 189 -3.62 -16.03 10.30
C TYR A 189 -4.88 -15.98 9.42
N ASN A 190 -5.23 -17.13 8.82
CA ASN A 190 -6.32 -17.23 7.83
C ASN A 190 -6.14 -16.23 6.68
N TYR A 191 -4.94 -16.21 6.09
CA TYR A 191 -4.57 -15.39 4.93
C TYR A 191 -4.65 -13.87 5.17
N GLN A 192 -4.75 -13.45 6.43
CA GLN A 192 -5.00 -12.05 6.78
C GLN A 192 -3.71 -11.24 6.91
N TYR A 193 -2.61 -11.87 7.32
CA TYR A 193 -1.38 -11.16 7.66
C TYR A 193 -0.14 -11.82 7.06
N PRO A 194 0.83 -11.03 6.56
CA PRO A 194 2.13 -11.56 6.15
C PRO A 194 2.93 -11.97 7.39
N ILE A 195 3.34 -13.23 7.46
CA ILE A 195 4.14 -13.80 8.56
C ILE A 195 5.63 -13.88 8.22
N ALA A 196 6.00 -13.74 6.95
CA ALA A 196 7.39 -13.53 6.54
C ALA A 196 7.49 -12.72 5.24
N VAL A 197 8.54 -11.89 5.15
CA VAL A 197 8.98 -11.21 3.95
C VAL A 197 10.40 -11.66 3.65
N ILE A 198 10.63 -12.20 2.47
CA ILE A 198 11.92 -12.80 2.07
C ILE A 198 12.39 -12.08 0.82
N LYS A 199 13.39 -11.19 0.97
CA LYS A 199 13.98 -10.47 -0.16
C LYS A 199 15.14 -11.27 -0.75
N ASN A 200 15.36 -11.12 -2.05
CA ASN A 200 16.44 -11.79 -2.79
C ASN A 200 16.32 -13.32 -2.80
N ALA A 201 15.08 -13.84 -2.81
CA ALA A 201 14.77 -15.23 -3.12
C ALA A 201 13.47 -15.30 -3.91
N THR A 202 13.37 -16.29 -4.81
CA THR A 202 12.17 -16.60 -5.58
C THR A 202 11.23 -17.50 -4.78
N TRP A 203 9.96 -17.57 -5.19
CA TRP A 203 8.99 -18.46 -4.53
C TRP A 203 9.44 -19.92 -4.53
N ASP A 204 10.00 -20.38 -5.65
CA ASP A 204 10.39 -21.78 -5.81
C ASP A 204 11.60 -22.15 -4.93
N GLU A 205 12.54 -21.22 -4.73
CA GLU A 205 13.64 -21.39 -3.78
C GLU A 205 13.13 -21.49 -2.34
N VAL A 206 12.17 -20.63 -1.96
CA VAL A 206 11.56 -20.65 -0.62
C VAL A 206 10.80 -21.95 -0.36
N VAL A 207 9.97 -22.39 -1.32
CA VAL A 207 9.25 -23.67 -1.23
C VAL A 207 10.23 -24.84 -1.11
N THR A 208 11.30 -24.84 -1.90
CA THR A 208 12.30 -25.92 -1.88
C THR A 208 13.06 -25.97 -0.55
N ALA A 209 13.45 -24.80 0.00
CA ALA A 209 14.23 -24.72 1.23
C ALA A 209 13.43 -25.14 2.48
N TYR A 210 12.14 -24.77 2.54
CA TYR A 210 11.32 -24.90 3.75
C TYR A 210 10.12 -25.84 3.62
N GLY A 211 9.85 -26.39 2.44
CA GLY A 211 8.72 -27.30 2.21
C GLY A 211 7.36 -26.60 2.32
N ILE A 212 7.28 -25.35 1.88
CA ILE A 212 6.10 -24.49 2.07
C ILE A 212 4.98 -24.86 1.10
N ASN A 213 3.76 -24.95 1.62
CA ASN A 213 2.53 -24.89 0.85
C ASN A 213 1.77 -23.61 1.24
N ALA A 214 1.49 -22.73 0.27
CA ALA A 214 0.84 -21.44 0.53
C ALA A 214 -0.53 -21.58 1.20
N GLU A 215 -1.29 -22.62 0.84
CA GLU A 215 -2.65 -22.81 1.35
C GLU A 215 -2.67 -23.35 2.78
N THR A 216 -1.81 -24.33 3.07
CA THR A 216 -1.64 -24.84 4.44
C THR A 216 -1.10 -23.74 5.37
N LEU A 217 -0.16 -22.93 4.89
CA LEU A 217 0.44 -21.87 5.70
C LEU A 217 -0.54 -20.71 5.92
N GLY A 218 -1.21 -20.27 4.85
CA GLY A 218 -2.18 -19.18 4.88
C GLY A 218 -3.34 -19.45 5.84
N SER A 219 -3.91 -20.67 5.81
CA SER A 219 -4.98 -21.09 6.72
C SER A 219 -4.52 -21.33 8.16
N GLY A 220 -3.22 -21.31 8.43
CA GLY A 220 -2.67 -21.42 9.78
C GLY A 220 -3.01 -20.21 10.66
N THR A 221 -2.81 -20.36 11.98
CA THR A 221 -3.07 -19.31 12.98
C THR A 221 -1.83 -18.88 13.75
N GLU A 222 -0.67 -19.38 13.32
CA GLU A 222 0.61 -19.15 13.99
C GLU A 222 1.61 -18.48 13.05
N SER A 223 2.63 -17.87 13.64
CA SER A 223 3.81 -17.38 12.94
C SER A 223 4.68 -18.53 12.43
N ILE A 224 5.67 -18.20 11.60
CA ILE A 224 6.67 -19.16 11.11
C ILE A 224 8.07 -18.81 11.64
N ASN A 225 8.89 -19.83 11.87
CA ASN A 225 10.32 -19.67 12.08
C ASN A 225 11.07 -20.23 10.86
N LEU A 226 11.94 -19.40 10.28
CA LEU A 226 12.69 -19.72 9.07
C LEU A 226 14.19 -19.66 9.38
N ASP A 227 14.87 -20.78 9.15
CA ASP A 227 16.31 -20.88 9.29
C ASP A 227 17.03 -20.19 8.12
N GLN A 228 17.54 -18.97 8.38
CA GLN A 228 18.30 -18.14 7.44
C GLN A 228 19.47 -18.86 6.77
N SER A 229 20.04 -19.91 7.39
CA SER A 229 21.15 -20.68 6.80
C SER A 229 20.77 -21.42 5.52
N LYS A 230 19.47 -21.71 5.32
CA LYS A 230 18.95 -22.36 4.12
C LYS A 230 18.88 -21.44 2.90
N LEU A 231 18.80 -20.12 3.12
CA LEU A 231 18.78 -19.11 2.07
C LEU A 231 19.79 -18.00 2.40
N PRO A 232 21.11 -18.27 2.36
CA PRO A 232 22.13 -17.35 2.87
C PRO A 232 22.24 -16.02 2.12
N LYS A 233 21.68 -15.92 0.91
CA LYS A 233 21.64 -14.68 0.11
C LYS A 233 20.36 -13.87 0.32
N ALA A 234 19.35 -14.48 0.94
CA ALA A 234 18.07 -13.83 1.17
C ALA A 234 18.12 -12.98 2.43
N LEU A 235 17.28 -11.96 2.51
CA LEU A 235 17.02 -11.22 3.75
C LEU A 235 15.63 -11.62 4.23
N ILE A 236 15.56 -12.32 5.35
CA ILE A 236 14.32 -12.85 5.90
C ILE A 236 13.89 -12.01 7.11
N THR A 237 12.74 -11.36 7.01
CA THR A 237 12.07 -10.73 8.14
C THR A 237 10.80 -11.54 8.46
N THR A 238 10.62 -11.95 9.72
CA THR A 238 9.42 -12.70 10.16
C THR A 238 8.58 -11.88 11.13
N TYR A 239 7.28 -12.12 11.10
CA TYR A 239 6.28 -11.38 11.86
C TYR A 239 5.38 -12.35 12.63
N SER A 240 5.03 -11.96 13.85
CA SER A 240 3.99 -12.62 14.66
C SER A 240 2.95 -11.60 15.07
N TYR A 241 1.71 -12.04 15.22
CA TYR A 241 0.57 -11.17 15.49
C TYR A 241 -0.22 -11.66 16.69
N ILE A 242 -0.82 -10.71 17.40
CA ILE A 242 -1.95 -10.95 18.30
C ILE A 242 -3.22 -10.64 17.50
N PRO A 243 -4.05 -11.65 17.19
CA PRO A 243 -5.31 -11.43 16.47
C PRO A 243 -6.16 -10.35 17.13
N GLY A 244 -6.60 -9.37 16.34
CA GLY A 244 -7.41 -8.25 16.82
C GLY A 244 -6.65 -7.11 17.49
N ALA A 245 -5.33 -7.22 17.69
CA ALA A 245 -4.50 -6.14 18.23
C ALA A 245 -3.47 -5.62 17.20
N GLY A 246 -2.53 -6.47 16.76
CA GLY A 246 -1.46 -6.05 15.86
C GLY A 246 -0.24 -6.97 15.88
N ILE A 247 0.87 -6.49 15.29
CA ILE A 247 2.17 -7.17 15.30
C ILE A 247 2.67 -7.26 16.74
N CYS A 248 3.03 -8.43 17.24
CA CYS A 248 3.60 -8.59 18.57
C CYS A 248 5.11 -8.90 18.56
N LYS A 249 5.64 -9.39 17.44
CA LYS A 249 7.06 -9.67 17.27
C LYS A 249 7.49 -9.46 15.83
N VAL A 250 8.63 -8.82 15.64
CA VAL A 250 9.38 -8.77 14.37
C VAL A 250 10.74 -9.40 14.61
N THR A 251 11.21 -10.24 13.70
CA THR A 251 12.59 -10.75 13.69
C THR A 251 13.23 -10.34 12.37
N GLU A 252 14.28 -9.54 12.44
CA GLU A 252 15.00 -9.01 11.28
C GLU A 252 16.03 -10.02 10.72
N PRO A 253 16.59 -9.78 9.51
CA PRO A 253 17.53 -10.72 8.87
C PRO A 253 18.80 -10.99 9.67
N ASN A 254 19.18 -10.05 10.55
CA ASN A 254 20.33 -10.19 11.44
C ASN A 254 20.00 -10.98 12.73
N GLY A 255 18.76 -11.46 12.89
CA GLY A 255 18.28 -12.20 14.04
C GLY A 255 17.83 -11.33 15.22
N LEU A 256 17.98 -10.00 15.14
CA LEU A 256 17.46 -9.10 16.17
C LEU A 256 15.94 -9.13 16.17
N THR A 257 15.37 -9.13 17.37
CA THR A 257 13.92 -9.18 17.55
C THR A 257 13.42 -7.93 18.24
N THR A 258 12.27 -7.44 17.79
CA THR A 258 11.54 -6.36 18.46
C THR A 258 10.19 -6.89 18.89
N HIS A 259 9.83 -6.64 20.14
CA HIS A 259 8.58 -7.06 20.73
C HIS A 259 7.66 -5.86 20.96
N TYR A 260 6.37 -6.06 20.67
CA TYR A 260 5.34 -5.04 20.81
C TYR A 260 4.27 -5.56 21.77
N THR A 261 3.91 -4.73 22.75
CA THR A 261 2.89 -5.05 23.75
C THR A 261 1.71 -4.11 23.63
N TYR A 262 0.53 -4.61 23.98
CA TYR A 262 -0.72 -3.88 23.83
C TYR A 262 -1.54 -3.93 25.11
N ASP A 263 -2.35 -2.89 25.34
CA ASP A 263 -3.39 -2.93 26.36
C ASP A 263 -4.61 -3.74 25.88
N SER A 264 -5.58 -3.91 26.79
CA SER A 264 -6.83 -4.63 26.51
C SER A 264 -7.71 -4.00 25.41
N MET A 265 -7.42 -2.76 25.00
CA MET A 265 -8.11 -2.07 23.92
C MET A 265 -7.35 -2.17 22.57
N GLY A 266 -6.26 -2.94 22.52
CA GLY A 266 -5.44 -3.12 21.32
C GLY A 266 -4.54 -1.92 21.00
N ARG A 267 -4.25 -1.05 21.97
CA ARG A 267 -3.35 0.11 21.77
C ARG A 267 -1.94 -0.24 22.23
N LEU A 268 -0.93 0.20 21.47
CA LEU A 268 0.48 -0.09 21.74
C LEU A 268 0.91 0.52 23.09
N THR A 269 1.46 -0.28 23.99
CA THR A 269 1.90 0.20 25.32
C THR A 269 3.41 0.24 25.48
N ALA A 270 4.14 -0.67 24.83
CA ALA A 270 5.60 -0.68 24.88
C ALA A 270 6.22 -1.42 23.70
N ILE A 271 7.46 -1.02 23.40
CA ILE A 271 8.37 -1.67 22.46
C ILE A 271 9.58 -2.16 23.24
N LEU A 272 9.97 -3.42 23.04
CA LEU A 272 11.12 -4.04 23.71
C LEU A 272 12.13 -4.56 22.68
N ASP A 273 13.41 -4.57 23.04
CA ASP A 273 14.50 -5.14 22.25
C ASP A 273 14.56 -6.68 22.36
N SER A 274 15.60 -7.29 21.78
CA SER A 274 15.78 -8.74 21.74
C SER A 274 16.03 -9.38 23.11
N GLU A 275 16.60 -8.61 24.03
CA GLU A 275 16.88 -9.05 25.39
C GLU A 275 15.69 -8.77 26.33
N GLY A 276 14.64 -8.14 25.83
CA GLY A 276 13.44 -7.78 26.58
C GLY A 276 13.59 -6.48 27.38
N HIS A 277 14.57 -5.64 27.07
CA HIS A 277 14.67 -4.31 27.65
C HIS A 277 13.67 -3.36 26.99
N LEU A 278 13.11 -2.45 27.80
CA LEU A 278 12.18 -1.43 27.35
C LEU A 278 12.91 -0.38 26.49
N VAL A 279 12.51 -0.25 25.24
CA VAL A 279 13.02 0.77 24.30
C VAL A 279 12.09 2.00 24.30
N GLU A 280 10.78 1.76 24.20
CA GLU A 280 9.77 2.83 24.20
C GLU A 280 8.54 2.42 25.04
N SER A 281 7.88 3.41 25.64
CA SER A 281 6.61 3.21 26.36
C SER A 281 5.60 4.30 26.05
N TYR A 282 4.32 3.92 26.06
CA TYR A 282 3.20 4.77 25.66
C TYR A 282 2.12 4.74 26.73
N GLN A 283 1.57 5.91 27.06
CA GLN A 283 0.44 6.06 27.98
C GLN A 283 -0.67 6.87 27.31
N TYR A 284 -1.90 6.41 27.50
CA TYR A 284 -3.08 7.01 26.90
C TYR A 284 -4.00 7.59 27.96
N ASN A 285 -4.46 8.82 27.73
CA ASN A 285 -5.53 9.41 28.55
C ASN A 285 -6.86 8.80 28.13
N ASN A 286 -7.47 8.04 29.03
CA ASN A 286 -8.86 7.62 28.89
C ASN A 286 -9.75 8.75 29.43
N LYS A 287 -10.72 9.21 28.64
CA LYS A 287 -11.76 10.15 29.06
C LYS A 287 -13.02 9.40 29.43
#